data_AF-A0A3W0BZR6-F1
#
_entry.id   AF-A0A3W0BZR6-F1
#
_cell.length_a   1.000
_cell.length_b   1.000
_cell.length_c   1.000
_cell.angle_alpha   90.00
_cell.angle_beta   90.00
_cell.angle_gamma   90.00
#
_symmetry.space_group_name_H-M   'P 1'
#
loop_
_entity.id
_entity.type
_entity.pdbx_description
1 polymer ?
#
loop_
_entity_poly.entity_id
_entity_poly.type
_entity_poly.pdbx_seq_one_letter_code
_entity_poly.pdbx_strand_id
1 'polypeptide(L)' 'MRIETDWFSIITDLERTGLTQREIADFVGVSKSTVNSWKQFNEPRYGSGAALIELWKSKIKGQEIEH' A
#
# COMPACT_ATOMS: atom_id res chain seq x y z
N MET A 1 -21.08 -7.01 -8.85
CA MET A 1 -20.30 -6.59 -7.66
C MET A 1 -18.87 -6.37 -8.14
N ARG A 2 -18.44 -5.12 -8.35
CA ARG A 2 -17.02 -4.86 -8.61
C ARG A 2 -16.34 -4.91 -7.25
N ILE A 3 -15.39 -5.82 -7.10
CA ILE A 3 -14.48 -5.79 -5.95
C ILE A 3 -13.46 -4.70 -6.30
N GLU A 4 -13.79 -3.45 -5.97
CA GLU A 4 -12.82 -2.36 -6.04
C GLU A 4 -11.79 -2.60 -4.94
N THR A 5 -10.52 -2.44 -5.28
CA THR A 5 -9.43 -2.63 -4.32
C THR A 5 -9.49 -1.49 -3.32
N ASP A 6 -9.63 -1.79 -2.03
CA ASP A 6 -9.61 -0.78 -0.98
C ASP A 6 -8.16 -0.34 -0.70
N TRP A 7 -7.73 0.65 -1.46
CA TRP A 7 -6.39 1.25 -1.33
C TRP A 7 -6.16 1.91 0.02
N PHE A 8 -7.21 2.41 0.67
CA PHE A 8 -7.10 2.97 2.02
C PHE A 8 -6.73 1.88 3.01
N SER A 9 -7.39 0.73 2.95
CA SER A 9 -7.10 -0.41 3.82
C SER A 9 -5.69 -0.95 3.57
N ILE A 10 -5.26 -1.11 2.31
CA ILE A 10 -3.89 -1.56 1.98
C ILE A 10 -2.83 -0.63 2.56
N ILE A 11 -2.97 0.68 2.38
CA ILE A 11 -1.97 1.64 2.89
C ILE A 11 -1.99 1.66 4.41
N THR A 12 -3.17 1.56 5.03
CA THR A 12 -3.31 1.53 6.49
C THR A 12 -2.67 0.27 7.08
N ASP A 13 -2.84 -0.89 6.44
CA ASP A 13 -2.18 -2.13 6.86
C ASP A 13 -0.66 -2.04 6.76
N LEU A 14 -0.14 -1.45 5.68
CA LEU A 14 1.29 -1.17 5.55
C LEU A 14 1.79 -0.26 6.67
N GLU A 15 1.05 0.79 7.01
CA GLU A 15 1.37 1.66 8.15
C GLU A 15 1.38 0.89 9.48
N ARG A 16 0.47 -0.07 9.67
CA ARG A 16 0.43 -0.94 10.86
C ARG A 16 1.63 -1.88 10.96
N THR A 17 2.30 -2.18 9.84
CA THR A 17 3.58 -2.91 9.85
C THR A 17 4.79 -2.06 10.27
N GLY A 18 4.56 -0.76 10.56
CA GLY A 18 5.60 0.19 10.97
C GLY A 18 6.18 1.01 9.82
N LEU A 19 5.74 0.79 8.57
CA LEU A 19 6.19 1.60 7.44
C LEU A 19 5.56 2.99 7.47
N THR A 20 6.35 4.00 7.19
CA THR A 20 5.84 5.35 6.95
C THR A 20 5.33 5.49 5.51
N GLN A 21 4.41 6.42 5.28
CA GLN A 21 3.96 6.76 3.92
C GLN A 21 5.09 7.19 2.98
N ARG A 22 6.20 7.72 3.54
CA ARG A 22 7.38 8.07 2.73
C ARG A 22 8.10 6.82 2.25
N GLU A 23 8.32 5.84 3.12
CA GLU A 23 8.94 4.57 2.72
C GLU A 23 8.07 3.79 1.72
N ILE A 24 6.74 3.83 1.89
CA ILE A 24 5.79 3.26 0.92
C ILE A 24 5.94 3.97 -0.44
N ALA A 25 6.02 5.31 -0.43
CA ALA A 25 6.17 6.10 -1.64
C ALA A 25 7.50 5.81 -2.36
N ASP A 26 8.60 5.73 -1.60
CA ASP A 26 9.93 5.42 -2.11
C ASP A 26 9.98 4.01 -2.73
N PHE A 27 9.30 3.02 -2.13
CA PHE A 27 9.18 1.67 -2.68
C PHE A 27 8.40 1.63 -4.00
N VAL A 28 7.28 2.37 -4.06
CA VAL A 28 6.39 2.40 -5.24
C VAL A 28 6.93 3.35 -6.33
N GLY A 29 7.91 4.20 -6.02
CA GLY A 29 8.48 5.17 -6.94
C GLY A 29 7.58 6.38 -7.19
N VAL A 30 6.82 6.81 -6.18
CA VAL A 30 5.92 7.97 -6.25
C VAL A 30 6.21 8.98 -5.13
N SER A 31 5.51 10.12 -5.13
CA SER A 31 5.62 11.07 -4.02
C SER A 31 4.77 10.63 -2.82
N LYS A 32 5.15 11.03 -1.60
CA LYS A 32 4.31 10.84 -0.39
C LYS A 32 2.91 11.44 -0.58
N SER A 33 2.81 12.61 -1.22
CA SER A 33 1.52 13.26 -1.50
C SER A 33 0.64 12.40 -2.41
N THR A 34 1.24 11.65 -3.34
CA THR A 34 0.53 10.69 -4.18
C THR A 34 -0.05 9.55 -3.34
N VAL A 35 0.73 8.96 -2.43
CA VAL A 35 0.24 7.93 -1.49
C VAL A 35 -0.89 8.46 -0.61
N ASN A 36 -0.74 9.67 -0.07
CA ASN A 36 -1.80 10.30 0.72
C ASN A 36 -3.08 10.54 -0.10
N SER A 37 -2.96 10.87 -1.38
CA SER A 37 -4.11 11.05 -2.26
C SER A 37 -4.87 9.75 -2.54
N TRP A 38 -4.16 8.61 -2.53
CA TRP A 38 -4.78 7.29 -2.70
C TRP A 38 -5.63 6.85 -1.50
N LYS A 39 -5.29 7.34 -0.30
CA LYS A 39 -6.13 7.13 0.89
C LYS A 39 -7.46 7.90 0.85
N GLN A 40 -7.56 8.95 0.05
CA GLN A 40 -8.69 9.88 0.12
C GLN A 40 -9.65 9.76 -1.06
N PHE A 41 -9.13 9.89 -2.29
CA PHE A 41 -10.00 10.08 -3.47
C PHE A 41 -9.47 9.47 -4.78
N ASN A 42 -8.24 8.95 -4.81
CA ASN A 42 -7.61 8.51 -6.04
C ASN A 42 -7.24 7.02 -6.00
N GLU A 43 -7.16 6.40 -7.16
CA GLU A 43 -6.63 5.05 -7.32
C GLU A 43 -5.22 5.13 -7.96
N PRO A 44 -4.24 4.33 -7.48
CA PRO A 44 -2.97 4.19 -8.17
C PRO A 44 -3.17 3.66 -9.60
N ARG A 45 -2.39 4.19 -10.54
CA ARG A 45 -2.32 3.62 -11.89
C ARG A 45 -1.78 2.19 -11.84
N TYR A 46 -2.10 1.38 -12.85
CA TYR A 46 -1.77 -0.05 -12.92
C TYR A 46 -0.39 -0.43 -12.36
N GLY A 47 0.68 0.25 -12.79
CA GLY A 47 2.05 -0.03 -12.30
C GLY A 47 2.27 0.27 -10.82
N SER A 48 1.77 1.42 -10.33
CA SER A 48 1.88 1.79 -8.91
C SER A 48 1.00 0.91 -8.02
N GLY A 49 -0.18 0.51 -8.51
CA GLY A 49 -1.10 -0.37 -7.79
C GLY A 49 -0.52 -1.77 -7.63
N ALA A 50 0.07 -2.32 -8.68
CA ALA A 50 0.76 -3.61 -8.63
C ALA A 50 1.91 -3.59 -7.63
N ALA A 51 2.77 -2.56 -7.67
CA ALA A 51 3.88 -2.42 -6.72
C ALA A 51 3.41 -2.32 -5.26
N LEU A 52 2.32 -1.57 -5.01
CA LEU A 52 1.74 -1.42 -3.68
C LEU A 52 1.17 -2.75 -3.15
N ILE A 53 0.48 -3.52 -3.99
CA ILE A 53 -0.05 -4.84 -3.64
C ILE A 53 1.09 -5.83 -3.33
N GLU A 54 2.17 -5.82 -4.11
CA GLU A 54 3.32 -6.69 -3.85
C GLU A 54 4.03 -6.34 -2.55
N LEU A 55 4.18 -5.04 -2.24
CA LEU A 55 4.68 -4.59 -0.94
C LEU A 55 3.79 -5.10 0.21
N TRP A 56 2.47 -4.94 0.08
CA TRP A 56 1.51 -5.38 1.08
C TRP A 56 1.55 -6.89 1.32
N LYS A 57 1.53 -7.69 0.26
CA LYS A 57 1.68 -9.15 0.36
C LYS A 57 2.98 -9.55 1.05
N SER A 58 4.09 -8.89 0.72
CA SER A 58 5.39 -9.17 1.33
C SER A 58 5.40 -8.90 2.83
N LYS A 59 4.73 -7.84 3.28
CA LYS A 59 4.72 -7.45 4.70
C LYS A 59 3.70 -8.22 5.53
N ILE A 60 2.54 -8.55 4.97
CA ILE A 60 1.52 -9.34 5.67
C ILE A 60 1.93 -10.82 5.79
N LYS A 61 2.48 -11.44 4.74
CA LYS A 61 2.97 -12.84 4.83
C LYS A 61 4.14 -13.01 5.81
N GLY A 62 4.93 -11.95 6.02
CA GLY A 62 6.01 -11.94 6.99
C GLY A 62 5.55 -11.99 8.45
N GLN A 63 4.26 -11.77 8.74
CA GLN A 63 3.68 -11.78 10.09
C GLN A 63 3.14 -13.17 10.51
N GLU A 64 3.05 -14.14 9.57
CA GLU A 64 2.51 -15.48 9.84
C GLU A 64 3.56 -16.49 10.35
N ILE A 65 4.85 -16.12 10.40
CA ILE A 65 5.95 -17.01 10.79
C ILE A 65 6.62 -16.49 12.07
N GLU A 66 5.84 -16.13 13.09
CA GLU A 66 6.31 -16.00 14.48
C GLU A 66 5.23 -16.50 15.44
N HIS A 67 4.96 -17.81 15.42
CA HIS A 67 4.36 -18.53 16.54
C HIS A 67 4.83 -19.98 16.62
#